data_AF-A0AAU9QVM2-F1
#
_entry.id   AF-A0AAU9QVM2-F1
#
_cell.length_a   1.000
_cell.length_b   1.000
_cell.length_c   1.000
_cell.angle_alpha   90.00
_cell.angle_beta   90.00
_cell.angle_gamma   90.00
#
_symmetry.space_group_name_H-M   'P 1'
#
loop_
_entity.id
_entity.type
_entity.pdbx_description
1 polymer ?
#
loop_
_entity_poly.entity_id
_entity_poly.type
_entity_poly.pdbx_seq_one_letter_code
_entity_poly.pdbx_strand_id
1 'polypeptide(L)'
;MNLMIDKLKIITIVILGGGVGFISLWCYWVFYIEQLIRPSSEITGDPLYIISALFGMSLSVFGLMAVQPFIHIKLWVKARRVALLKDLMSPKDIIRIIVITAIIGGGFSFVSNIILLHKVIPDNGYELCPKKVGYKKNLLRDYVLDVSHCEKF
;
A
#
# COMPACT_ATOMS: atom_id res chain seq x y z
N MET A 1 -32.78 -10.37 -10.53
CA MET A 1 -31.49 -9.74 -10.86
C MET A 1 -30.71 -10.74 -11.71
N ASN A 2 -30.20 -10.34 -12.88
CA ASN A 2 -29.74 -11.28 -13.91
C ASN A 2 -28.38 -11.90 -13.53
N LEU A 3 -28.30 -13.23 -13.35
CA LEU A 3 -27.12 -13.94 -12.84
C LEU A 3 -25.83 -13.60 -13.59
N MET A 4 -25.93 -13.31 -14.89
CA MET A 4 -24.81 -12.94 -15.75
C MET A 4 -24.28 -11.53 -15.44
N ILE A 5 -25.17 -10.58 -15.11
CA ILE A 5 -24.82 -9.21 -14.71
C ILE A 5 -24.11 -9.21 -13.34
N ASP A 6 -24.54 -10.09 -12.42
CA ASP A 6 -23.94 -10.18 -11.09
C ASP A 6 -22.53 -10.80 -11.14
N LYS A 7 -22.30 -11.82 -11.98
CA LYS A 7 -20.96 -12.38 -12.21
C LYS A 7 -19.99 -11.36 -12.80
N LEU A 8 -20.44 -10.59 -13.79
CA LEU A 8 -19.62 -9.57 -14.43
C LEU A 8 -19.20 -8.48 -13.43
N LYS A 9 -20.14 -8.00 -12.60
CA LYS A 9 -19.86 -7.03 -11.53
C LYS A 9 -18.81 -7.53 -10.53
N ILE A 10 -18.92 -8.79 -10.09
CA ILE A 10 -17.96 -9.39 -9.15
C ILE A 10 -16.56 -9.45 -9.78
N ILE A 11 -16.46 -9.91 -11.03
CA ILE A 11 -15.18 -9.98 -11.75
C ILE A 11 -14.56 -8.59 -11.88
N THR A 12 -15.35 -7.58 -12.27
CA THR A 12 -14.88 -6.20 -12.38
C THR A 12 -14.38 -5.65 -11.04
N ILE A 13 -15.08 -5.90 -9.93
CA ILE A 13 -14.65 -5.48 -8.59
C ILE A 13 -13.34 -6.14 -8.19
N VAL A 14 -13.18 -7.44 -8.48
CA VAL A 14 -11.95 -8.18 -8.17
C VAL A 14 -10.77 -7.65 -8.98
N ILE A 15 -10.95 -7.40 -10.28
CA ILE A 15 -9.89 -6.87 -11.15
C ILE A 15 -9.49 -5.46 -10.74
N LEU A 16 -10.47 -4.56 -10.53
CA LEU A 16 -10.20 -3.18 -10.12
C LEU A 16 -9.55 -3.13 -8.74
N GLY A 17 -10.08 -3.87 -7.77
CA GLY A 17 -9.53 -3.94 -6.42
C GLY A 17 -8.12 -4.53 -6.39
N GLY A 18 -7.88 -5.61 -7.14
CA GLY A 18 -6.56 -6.21 -7.30
C GLY A 18 -5.56 -5.27 -7.96
N GLY A 19 -5.97 -4.58 -9.04
CA GLY A 19 -5.13 -3.61 -9.74
C GLY A 19 -4.74 -2.43 -8.86
N VAL A 20 -5.71 -1.80 -8.18
CA VAL A 20 -5.45 -0.70 -7.24
C VAL A 20 -4.55 -1.17 -6.08
N GLY A 21 -4.81 -2.36 -5.54
CA GLY A 21 -3.99 -2.98 -4.51
C GLY A 21 -2.54 -3.18 -4.96
N PHE A 22 -2.33 -3.63 -6.20
CA PHE A 22 -1.01 -3.90 -6.76
C PHE A 22 -0.23 -2.61 -6.97
N ILE A 23 -0.85 -1.61 -7.60
CA ILE A 23 -0.25 -0.29 -7.83
C ILE A 23 0.15 0.34 -6.49
N SER A 24 -0.71 0.28 -5.49
CA SER A 24 -0.44 0.86 -4.18
C SER A 24 0.72 0.16 -3.46
N LEU A 25 0.79 -1.18 -3.55
CA LEU A 25 1.90 -1.96 -2.99
C LEU A 25 3.22 -1.68 -3.72
N TRP A 26 3.16 -1.55 -5.04
CA TRP A 26 4.30 -1.14 -5.85
C TRP A 26 4.81 0.25 -5.45
N CYS A 27 3.90 1.22 -5.28
CA CYS A 27 4.25 2.55 -4.77
C CYS A 27 4.86 2.47 -3.36
N TYR A 28 4.30 1.66 -2.47
CA TYR A 28 4.90 1.43 -1.15
C TYR A 28 6.34 0.90 -1.25
N TRP A 29 6.56 -0.08 -2.12
CA TRP A 29 7.89 -0.65 -2.33
C TRP A 29 8.88 0.39 -2.83
N VAL A 30 8.55 1.09 -3.92
CA VAL A 30 9.45 2.05 -4.59
C VAL A 30 9.73 3.28 -3.71
N PHE A 31 8.70 3.86 -3.09
CA PHE A 31 8.87 5.12 -2.35
C PHE A 31 9.43 4.93 -0.94
N TYR A 32 9.28 3.75 -0.33
CA TYR A 32 9.69 3.54 1.06
C TYR A 32 10.70 2.41 1.19
N ILE A 33 10.38 1.19 0.79
CA ILE A 33 11.26 0.04 1.06
C ILE A 33 12.56 0.09 0.26
N GLU A 34 12.48 0.39 -1.04
CA GLU A 34 13.65 0.47 -1.91
C GLU A 34 14.60 1.58 -1.45
N GLN A 35 14.07 2.73 -1.09
CA GLN A 35 14.84 3.88 -0.59
C GLN A 35 15.56 3.58 0.75
N LEU A 36 15.02 2.68 1.57
CA LEU A 36 15.70 2.23 2.80
C LEU A 36 16.87 1.27 2.53
N ILE A 37 16.80 0.46 1.47
CA ILE A 37 17.82 -0.56 1.16
C ILE A 37 18.90 0.01 0.22
N ARG A 38 18.48 0.81 -0.76
CA ARG A 38 19.31 1.42 -1.81
C ARG A 38 18.89 2.88 -1.98
N PRO A 39 19.40 3.79 -1.14
CA PRO A 39 19.09 5.21 -1.26
C PRO A 39 19.56 5.75 -2.61
N SER A 40 18.67 6.37 -3.37
CA SER A 40 19.03 7.09 -4.61
C SER A 40 19.49 8.52 -4.33
N SER A 41 20.03 9.22 -5.34
CA SER A 41 20.42 10.64 -5.21
C SER A 41 19.25 11.60 -4.90
N GLU A 42 18.03 11.12 -5.15
CA GLU A 42 16.75 11.77 -4.86
C GLU A 42 15.86 10.79 -4.08
N ILE A 43 15.22 11.27 -3.02
CA ILE A 43 14.29 10.50 -2.19
C ILE A 43 13.02 11.31 -2.03
N THR A 44 11.87 10.68 -2.28
CA THR A 44 10.56 11.26 -1.97
C THR A 44 10.08 10.77 -0.61
N GLY A 45 9.81 11.69 0.32
CA GLY A 45 9.28 11.41 1.65
C GLY A 45 7.87 11.98 1.87
N ASP A 46 7.12 11.40 2.80
CA ASP A 46 5.77 11.82 3.18
C ASP A 46 5.76 12.47 4.58
N PRO A 47 6.01 13.79 4.70
CA PRO A 47 6.12 14.43 6.01
C PRO A 47 4.81 14.45 6.82
N LEU A 48 3.66 14.21 6.17
CA LEU A 48 2.36 14.16 6.84
C LEU A 48 1.92 12.73 7.17
N TYR A 49 2.67 11.73 6.73
CA TYR A 49 2.41 10.30 6.92
C TYR A 49 1.06 9.81 6.35
N ILE A 50 0.39 10.62 5.53
CA ILE A 50 -0.93 10.31 4.96
C ILE A 50 -0.80 9.31 3.80
N ILE A 51 0.15 9.57 2.89
CA ILE A 51 0.36 8.76 1.69
C ILE A 51 0.96 7.41 2.05
N SER A 52 1.92 7.41 2.97
CA SER A 52 2.50 6.20 3.54
C SER A 52 1.41 5.33 4.18
N ALA A 53 0.55 5.89 5.04
CA ALA A 53 -0.57 5.13 5.60
C ALA A 53 -1.51 4.57 4.53
N LEU A 54 -1.85 5.34 3.49
CA LEU A 54 -2.73 4.89 2.40
C LEU A 54 -2.11 3.75 1.58
N PHE A 55 -0.84 3.84 1.20
CA PHE A 55 -0.16 2.75 0.50
C PHE A 55 0.03 1.53 1.41
N GLY A 56 0.25 1.72 2.71
CA GLY A 56 0.31 0.61 3.67
C GLY A 56 -1.03 -0.11 3.81
N MET A 57 -2.14 0.63 3.76
CA MET A 57 -3.48 0.03 3.83
C MET A 57 -3.79 -0.87 2.62
N SER A 58 -3.14 -0.70 1.47
CA SER A 58 -3.36 -1.58 0.31
C SER A 58 -2.83 -3.00 0.52
N LEU A 59 -1.93 -3.19 1.48
CA LEU A 59 -1.48 -4.50 1.94
C LEU A 59 -2.64 -5.31 2.55
N SER A 60 -3.72 -4.65 3.00
CA SER A 60 -4.95 -5.33 3.42
C SER A 60 -5.64 -6.05 2.26
N VAL A 61 -5.70 -5.42 1.08
CA VAL A 61 -6.33 -5.97 -0.12
C VAL A 61 -5.52 -7.18 -0.62
N PHE A 62 -4.19 -7.04 -0.70
CA PHE A 62 -3.32 -8.14 -1.10
C PHE A 62 -3.26 -9.26 -0.07
N GLY A 63 -3.21 -8.92 1.23
CA GLY A 63 -3.26 -9.89 2.31
C GLY A 63 -4.53 -10.73 2.26
N LEU A 64 -5.68 -10.13 1.97
CA LEU A 64 -6.95 -10.85 1.79
C LEU A 64 -6.92 -11.76 0.57
N MET A 65 -6.39 -11.29 -0.57
CA MET A 65 -6.25 -12.11 -1.78
C MET A 65 -5.26 -13.27 -1.59
N ALA A 66 -4.17 -13.05 -0.87
CA ALA A 66 -3.15 -14.07 -0.58
C ALA A 66 -3.64 -15.12 0.42
N VAL A 67 -4.49 -14.74 1.38
CA VAL A 67 -5.09 -15.67 2.36
C VAL A 67 -6.24 -16.48 1.75
N GLN A 68 -6.89 -15.96 0.69
CA GLN A 68 -8.01 -16.62 0.00
C GLN A 68 -7.70 -18.06 -0.45
N PRO A 69 -6.59 -18.39 -1.14
CA PRO A 69 -6.28 -19.77 -1.55
C PRO A 69 -6.07 -20.72 -0.36
N PHE A 70 -5.46 -20.26 0.75
CA PHE A 70 -5.28 -21.09 1.94
C PHE A 70 -6.60 -21.42 2.64
N ILE A 71 -7.51 -20.43 2.66
CA ILE A 71 -8.89 -20.64 3.10
C ILE A 71 -9.53 -21.70 2.20
N HIS A 72 -9.49 -21.53 0.87
CA HIS A 72 -10.07 -22.48 -0.08
C HIS A 72 -9.49 -23.91 0.04
N ILE A 73 -8.18 -24.07 0.22
CA ILE A 73 -7.54 -25.38 0.42
C ILE A 73 -8.03 -26.03 1.71
N LYS A 74 -8.02 -25.31 2.84
CA LYS A 74 -8.49 -25.83 4.13
C LYS A 74 -9.96 -26.28 4.06
N LEU A 75 -10.76 -25.56 3.28
CA LEU A 75 -12.17 -25.85 3.05
C LEU A 75 -12.38 -27.06 2.14
N TRP A 76 -11.57 -27.18 1.10
CA TRP A 76 -11.59 -28.34 0.22
C TRP A 76 -11.24 -29.62 0.98
N VAL A 77 -10.24 -29.54 1.87
CA VAL A 77 -9.83 -30.65 2.74
C VAL A 77 -10.91 -31.00 3.76
N LYS A 78 -11.57 -30.02 4.39
CA LYS A 78 -12.54 -30.27 5.48
C LYS A 78 -13.96 -30.60 5.00
N ALA A 79 -14.41 -30.00 3.89
CA ALA A 79 -15.80 -30.07 3.44
C ALA A 79 -16.00 -30.83 2.11
N ARG A 80 -14.92 -31.23 1.41
CA ARG A 80 -14.96 -31.83 0.04
C ARG A 80 -15.83 -31.05 -0.96
N ARG A 81 -16.03 -29.75 -0.74
CA ARG A 81 -16.82 -28.87 -1.62
C ARG A 81 -16.14 -27.52 -1.77
N VAL A 82 -16.27 -26.92 -2.94
CA VAL A 82 -15.92 -25.52 -3.19
C VAL A 82 -17.07 -24.68 -2.63
N ALA A 83 -16.84 -24.00 -1.51
CA ALA A 83 -17.82 -23.12 -0.88
C ALA A 83 -17.37 -21.66 -1.00
N LEU A 84 -18.33 -20.74 -1.13
CA LEU A 84 -18.07 -19.31 -1.30
C LEU A 84 -17.66 -18.69 0.04
N LEU A 85 -16.75 -17.71 0.03
CA LEU A 85 -16.18 -17.13 1.27
C LEU A 85 -17.26 -16.61 2.26
N LYS A 86 -18.38 -16.10 1.72
CA LYS A 86 -19.53 -15.60 2.50
C LYS A 86 -20.24 -16.72 3.28
N ASP A 87 -20.21 -17.95 2.76
CA ASP A 87 -20.92 -19.09 3.35
C ASP A 87 -20.13 -19.70 4.53
N LEU A 88 -18.92 -19.20 4.76
CA LEU A 88 -17.93 -19.80 5.64
C LEU A 88 -17.40 -18.87 6.72
N MET A 89 -17.45 -17.57 6.45
CA MET A 89 -16.92 -16.56 7.34
C MET A 89 -18.03 -15.58 7.70
N SER A 90 -18.24 -15.39 9.00
CA SER A 90 -19.16 -14.36 9.47
C SER A 90 -18.71 -13.02 8.90
N PRO A 91 -19.64 -12.14 8.46
CA PRO A 91 -19.30 -10.77 8.06
C PRO A 91 -18.44 -10.04 9.10
N LYS A 92 -18.62 -10.37 10.39
CA LYS A 92 -17.81 -9.84 11.50
C LYS A 92 -16.34 -10.26 11.41
N ASP A 93 -16.07 -11.51 11.06
CA ASP A 93 -14.70 -12.03 10.94
C ASP A 93 -13.99 -11.45 9.71
N ILE A 94 -14.72 -11.28 8.61
CA ILE A 94 -14.21 -10.62 7.40
C ILE A 94 -13.77 -9.19 7.73
N ILE A 95 -14.64 -8.41 8.40
CA ILE A 95 -14.32 -7.04 8.83
C ILE A 95 -13.13 -7.05 9.78
N ARG A 96 -13.07 -7.99 10.73
CA ARG A 96 -11.96 -8.10 11.67
C ARG A 96 -10.63 -8.34 10.95
N ILE A 97 -10.60 -9.23 9.96
CA ILE A 97 -9.39 -9.50 9.17
C ILE A 97 -8.99 -8.26 8.38
N ILE A 98 -9.93 -7.58 7.71
CA ILE A 98 -9.68 -6.32 6.99
C ILE A 98 -9.05 -5.28 7.92
N VAL A 99 -9.60 -5.09 9.11
CA VAL A 99 -9.11 -4.11 10.09
C VAL A 99 -7.72 -4.48 10.58
N ILE A 100 -7.47 -5.75 10.92
CA ILE A 100 -6.15 -6.20 11.39
C ILE A 100 -5.10 -6.01 10.29
N THR A 101 -5.38 -6.42 9.07
CA THR A 101 -4.42 -6.29 7.97
C THR A 101 -4.20 -4.83 7.56
N ALA A 102 -5.23 -3.98 7.67
CA ALA A 102 -5.12 -2.53 7.49
C ALA A 102 -4.23 -1.88 8.55
N ILE A 103 -4.39 -2.23 9.83
CA ILE A 103 -3.54 -1.74 10.93
C ILE A 103 -2.10 -2.19 10.73
N ILE A 104 -1.88 -3.47 10.40
CA ILE A 104 -0.53 -4.01 10.19
C ILE A 104 0.12 -3.33 8.98
N GLY A 105 -0.54 -3.31 7.83
CA GLY A 105 0.00 -2.72 6.61
C GLY A 105 0.24 -1.22 6.73
N GLY A 106 -0.74 -0.49 7.27
CA GLY A 106 -0.61 0.94 7.56
C GLY A 106 0.50 1.23 8.58
N GLY A 107 0.60 0.43 9.64
CA GLY A 107 1.65 0.54 10.66
C GLY A 107 3.05 0.28 10.11
N PHE A 108 3.24 -0.75 9.29
CA PHE A 108 4.52 -1.01 8.63
C PHE A 108 4.92 0.14 7.72
N SER A 109 3.99 0.66 6.91
CA SER A 109 4.31 1.77 6.01
C SER A 109 4.63 3.06 6.76
N PHE A 110 3.89 3.33 7.84
CA PHE A 110 4.17 4.45 8.75
C PHE A 110 5.58 4.37 9.34
N VAL A 111 5.97 3.20 9.85
CA VAL A 111 7.31 2.98 10.43
C VAL A 111 8.39 3.13 9.36
N SER A 112 8.20 2.56 8.17
CA SER A 112 9.15 2.70 7.05
C SER A 112 9.37 4.18 6.69
N ASN A 113 8.31 4.97 6.61
CA ASN A 113 8.41 6.41 6.35
C ASN A 113 9.06 7.19 7.50
N ILE A 114 8.82 6.82 8.76
CA ILE A 114 9.55 7.40 9.91
C ILE A 114 11.04 7.15 9.79
N ILE A 115 11.45 5.91 9.50
CA ILE A 115 12.86 5.56 9.34
C ILE A 115 13.47 6.35 8.18
N LEU A 116 12.74 6.48 7.07
CA LEU A 116 13.16 7.29 5.93
C LEU A 116 13.41 8.75 6.35
N LEU A 117 12.42 9.39 6.97
CA LEU A 117 12.44 10.82 7.30
C LEU A 117 13.40 11.20 8.42
N HIS A 118 13.48 10.38 9.48
CA HIS A 118 14.23 10.73 10.69
C HIS A 118 15.57 10.04 10.81
N LYS A 119 15.90 9.12 9.90
CA LYS A 119 17.17 8.41 9.90
C LYS A 119 17.87 8.51 8.55
N VAL A 120 17.27 7.99 7.47
CA VAL A 120 17.96 7.93 6.17
C VAL A 120 18.25 9.32 5.59
N ILE A 121 17.26 10.22 5.61
CA ILE A 121 17.44 11.59 5.11
C ILE A 121 18.53 12.36 5.88
N PRO A 122 18.47 12.48 7.23
CA PRO A 122 19.49 13.23 7.97
C PRO A 122 20.86 12.57 7.98
N ASP A 123 20.95 11.23 8.10
CA ASP A 123 22.25 10.54 8.20
C ASP A 123 23.02 10.58 6.88
N ASN A 124 22.33 10.66 5.75
CA ASN A 124 22.94 10.70 4.42
C ASN A 124 23.07 12.14 3.86
N GLY A 125 22.67 13.17 4.62
CA GLY A 125 22.85 14.58 4.25
C GLY A 125 21.91 15.07 3.13
N TYR A 126 20.73 14.49 2.99
CA TYR A 126 19.75 14.96 2.00
C TYR A 126 19.16 16.31 2.39
N GLU A 127 19.07 17.22 1.43
CA GLU A 127 18.44 18.53 1.59
C GLU A 127 17.06 18.54 0.94
N LEU A 128 16.12 19.26 1.55
CA LEU A 128 14.78 19.42 1.01
C LEU A 128 14.82 20.35 -0.22
N CYS A 129 14.27 19.90 -1.35
CA CYS A 129 14.16 20.76 -2.53
C CYS A 129 13.32 22.02 -2.23
N PRO A 130 13.78 23.23 -2.61
CA PRO A 130 13.04 24.45 -2.39
C PRO A 130 11.68 24.39 -3.10
N LYS A 131 10.63 24.86 -2.42
CA LYS A 131 9.26 24.79 -2.94
C LYS A 131 9.16 25.52 -4.27
N LYS A 132 8.68 24.83 -5.33
CA LYS A 132 8.26 25.46 -6.58
C LYS A 132 7.32 26.63 -6.24
N VAL A 133 7.64 27.84 -6.70
CA VAL A 133 6.83 29.04 -6.47
C VAL A 133 5.45 28.80 -7.09
N GLY A 134 4.42 28.71 -6.25
CA GLY A 134 3.03 28.46 -6.67
C GLY A 134 2.49 27.04 -6.44
N TYR A 135 3.30 26.08 -6.01
CA TYR A 135 2.80 24.74 -5.69
C TYR A 135 2.20 24.70 -4.28
N LYS A 136 0.88 24.44 -4.19
CA LYS A 136 0.18 24.05 -2.96
C LYS A 136 0.98 22.97 -2.24
N LYS A 137 0.97 22.98 -0.90
CA LYS A 137 1.61 21.98 -0.02
C LYS A 137 1.40 20.56 -0.57
N ASN A 138 2.39 20.01 -1.25
CA ASN A 138 2.31 18.67 -1.80
C ASN A 138 2.42 17.67 -0.64
N LEU A 139 1.66 16.57 -0.72
CA LEU A 139 1.62 15.57 0.36
C LEU A 139 2.97 14.83 0.47
N LEU A 140 3.64 14.65 -0.67
CA LEU A 140 5.00 14.14 -0.79
C LEU A 140 5.99 15.28 -1.01
N ARG A 141 7.23 15.10 -0.57
CA ARG A 141 8.32 16.05 -0.74
C ARG A 141 9.59 15.35 -1.19
N ASP A 142 10.32 15.99 -2.09
CA ASP A 142 11.57 15.47 -2.63
C ASP A 142 12.76 16.04 -1.87
N TYR A 143 13.72 15.15 -1.59
CA TYR A 143 14.95 15.41 -0.88
C TYR A 143 16.12 14.93 -1.75
N VAL A 144 17.14 15.75 -1.94
CA VAL A 144 18.26 15.47 -2.84
C VAL A 144 19.60 15.65 -2.13
N LEU A 145 20.62 14.93 -2.59
CA LEU A 145 22.00 15.11 -2.08
C LEU A 145 22.66 16.40 -2.59
N ASP A 146 22.23 16.88 -3.76
CA ASP A 146 22.67 18.17 -4.31
C ASP A 146 21.46 18.92 -4.86
N VAL A 147 21.24 20.13 -4.34
CA VAL A 147 20.15 21.03 -4.72
C VAL A 147 20.21 21.40 -6.21
N SER A 148 21.36 21.25 -6.86
CA SER A 148 21.50 21.41 -8.31
C SER A 148 20.68 20.40 -9.12
N HIS A 149 20.35 19.24 -8.53
CA HIS A 149 19.50 18.20 -9.11
C HIS A 149 18.00 18.43 -8.88
N CYS A 150 17.61 19.33 -7.97
CA CYS A 150 16.22 19.77 -7.96
C CYS A 150 15.93 20.38 -9.34
N GLU A 151 14.87 19.91 -10.02
CA GLU A 151 14.43 20.48 -11.29
C GLU A 151 14.45 22.01 -11.17
N LYS A 152 15.45 22.63 -11.79
CA LYS A 152 15.41 24.07 -12.00
C LYS A 152 14.19 24.27 -12.89
N PHE A 153 13.22 25.02 -12.37
CA PHE A 153 12.03 25.52 -13.06
C PHE A 153 10.78 24.61 -12.95
#